data_AF-A0A1A5YDH2-F1
#
_entry.id   AF-A0A1A5YDH2-F1
#
_cell.length_a   1.000
_cell.length_b   1.000
_cell.length_c   1.000
_cell.angle_alpha   90.00
_cell.angle_beta   90.00
_cell.angle_gamma   90.00
#
_symmetry.space_group_name_H-M   'P 1'
#
loop_
_entity.id
_entity.type
_entity.pdbx_description
1 polymer ?
#
loop_
_entity_poly.entity_id
_entity_poly.type
_entity_poly.pdbx_seq_one_letter_code
_entity_poly.pdbx_strand_id
1 'polypeptide(L)'
;MVAVGVGSWLGVGSGELVVVGVGSWLGVGSGELVAVGVGSWLGVGSGELVAVGVGSWLGVGSGELVVVGVGSWLGVGSGELVAVGVGSWLGVGSCELVAVGVGSWLGVGSGELVAVGVGSWLGVGSGELVVVGVGSWLGVGSGELVVVGVGS
;
A
#
# COMPACT_ATOMS: atom_id res chain seq x y z
N MET A 1 13.11 -12.98 15.21
CA MET A 1 13.65 -11.79 14.53
C MET A 1 14.51 -12.22 13.34
N VAL A 2 14.22 -11.71 12.15
CA VAL A 2 15.03 -11.84 10.94
C VAL A 2 15.45 -10.44 10.50
N ALA A 3 16.75 -10.23 10.30
CA ALA A 3 17.29 -8.99 9.77
C ALA A 3 18.11 -9.30 8.52
N VAL A 4 17.80 -8.61 7.43
CA VAL A 4 18.46 -8.78 6.14
C VAL A 4 19.23 -7.50 5.81
N GLY A 5 20.52 -7.66 5.50
CA GLY A 5 21.41 -6.55 5.18
C GLY A 5 21.20 -6.01 3.76
N VAL A 6 22.25 -5.40 3.21
CA VAL A 6 22.24 -4.83 1.86
C VAL A 6 22.42 -5.92 0.81
N GLY A 7 21.72 -5.81 -0.33
CA GLY A 7 21.95 -6.64 -1.52
C GLY A 7 21.72 -8.14 -1.31
N SER A 8 20.84 -8.50 -0.38
CA SER A 8 20.65 -9.88 0.07
C SER A 8 19.39 -10.51 -0.52
N TRP A 9 19.38 -11.84 -0.65
CA TRP A 9 18.25 -12.62 -1.15
C TRP A 9 17.89 -13.69 -0.11
N LEU A 10 16.66 -13.68 0.41
CA LEU A 10 16.24 -14.61 1.46
C LEU A 10 14.75 -14.97 1.35
N GLY A 11 14.40 -16.16 1.83
CA GLY A 11 13.02 -16.58 2.08
C GLY A 11 12.84 -16.95 3.55
N VAL A 12 11.76 -16.48 4.16
CA VAL A 12 11.40 -16.71 5.57
C VAL A 12 10.02 -17.33 5.62
N GLY A 13 9.88 -18.48 6.29
CA GLY A 13 8.57 -19.12 6.48
C GLY A 13 7.67 -18.29 7.40
N SER A 14 8.12 -18.06 8.64
CA SER A 14 7.46 -17.20 9.62
C SER A 14 8.48 -16.38 10.41
N GLY A 15 8.12 -15.15 10.79
CA GLY A 15 8.95 -14.31 11.65
C GLY A 15 8.16 -13.19 12.31
N GLU A 16 8.20 -13.12 13.63
CA GLU A 16 7.54 -12.06 14.42
C GLU A 16 8.03 -10.66 14.02
N LEU A 17 9.36 -10.50 13.88
CA LEU A 17 9.99 -9.26 13.43
C LEU A 17 10.86 -9.55 12.21
N VAL A 18 10.58 -8.89 11.09
CA VAL A 18 11.35 -8.98 9.86
C VAL A 18 11.77 -7.59 9.39
N VAL A 19 13.07 -7.35 9.28
CA VAL A 19 13.63 -6.08 8.80
C VAL A 19 14.48 -6.31 7.56
N VAL A 20 14.18 -5.56 6.50
CA VAL A 20 14.88 -5.62 5.22
C VAL A 20 15.64 -4.33 4.99
N GLY A 21 16.95 -4.45 4.78
CA GLY A 21 17.83 -3.34 4.42
C GLY A 21 17.65 -2.85 2.99
N VAL A 22 18.69 -2.23 2.46
CA VAL A 22 18.67 -1.57 1.14
C VAL A 22 18.95 -2.56 0.01
N GLY A 23 18.21 -2.44 -1.11
CA GLY A 23 18.50 -3.20 -2.33
C GLY A 23 18.35 -4.71 -2.18
N SER A 24 17.49 -5.16 -1.27
CA SER A 24 17.36 -6.58 -0.89
C SER A 24 16.05 -7.17 -1.40
N TRP A 25 16.05 -8.48 -1.57
CA TRP A 25 14.93 -9.28 -2.07
C TRP A 25 14.52 -10.28 -0.99
N LEU A 26 13.28 -10.20 -0.54
CA LEU A 26 12.78 -11.06 0.52
C LEU A 26 11.38 -11.62 0.21
N GLY A 27 11.16 -12.88 0.54
CA GLY A 27 9.83 -13.47 0.67
C GLY A 27 9.56 -13.86 2.12
N VAL A 28 8.40 -13.47 2.66
CA VAL A 28 7.94 -13.83 4.00
C VAL A 28 6.59 -14.53 3.88
N GLY A 29 6.48 -15.75 4.41
CA GLY A 29 5.19 -16.46 4.48
C GLY A 29 4.24 -15.74 5.44
N SER A 30 4.63 -15.63 6.70
CA SER A 30 3.92 -14.84 7.71
C SER A 30 4.86 -13.98 8.56
N GLY A 31 4.46 -12.76 8.91
CA GLY A 31 5.17 -11.99 9.92
C GLY A 31 4.32 -10.90 10.55
N GLU A 32 4.39 -10.77 11.88
CA GLU A 32 3.61 -9.74 12.60
C GLU A 32 4.10 -8.34 12.20
N LEU A 33 5.41 -8.08 12.29
CA LEU A 33 5.98 -6.79 11.95
C LEU A 33 7.01 -6.93 10.84
N VAL A 34 6.74 -6.31 9.70
CA VAL A 34 7.64 -6.32 8.55
C VAL A 34 8.01 -4.89 8.15
N ALA A 35 9.30 -4.56 8.21
CA ALA A 35 9.82 -3.26 7.82
C ALA A 35 10.78 -3.38 6.64
N VAL A 36 10.58 -2.56 5.61
CA VAL A 36 11.40 -2.55 4.40
C VAL A 36 12.08 -1.20 4.23
N GLY A 37 13.39 -1.24 4.01
CA GLY A 37 14.22 -0.10 3.68
C GLY A 37 14.05 0.38 2.23
N VAL A 38 15.11 0.94 1.69
CA VAL A 38 15.11 1.64 0.39
C VAL A 38 15.42 0.68 -0.76
N GLY A 39 14.71 0.82 -1.88
CA GLY A 39 15.03 0.12 -3.13
C GLY A 39 14.92 -1.41 -3.04
N SER A 40 14.09 -1.91 -2.13
CA SER A 40 13.98 -3.33 -1.82
C SER A 40 12.70 -3.94 -2.36
N TRP A 41 12.74 -5.25 -2.59
CA TRP A 41 11.64 -6.05 -3.09
C TRP A 41 11.20 -7.02 -1.99
N LEU A 42 9.93 -6.97 -1.62
CA LEU A 42 9.37 -7.84 -0.58
C LEU A 42 8.03 -8.45 -1.05
N GLY A 43 7.87 -9.75 -0.80
CA GLY A 43 6.58 -10.42 -0.83
C GLY A 43 6.21 -10.89 0.58
N VAL A 44 5.01 -10.58 1.06
CA VAL A 44 4.46 -11.04 2.34
C VAL A 44 3.18 -11.82 2.06
N GLY A 45 3.08 -13.06 2.52
CA GLY A 45 1.84 -13.82 2.47
C GLY A 45 0.80 -13.21 3.40
N SER A 46 1.10 -13.20 4.70
CA SER A 46 0.32 -12.52 5.73
C SER A 46 1.19 -11.66 6.64
N GLY A 47 0.72 -10.47 7.01
CA GLY A 47 1.35 -9.72 8.09
C GLY A 47 0.48 -8.67 8.73
N GLU A 48 0.63 -8.47 10.03
CA GLU A 48 -0.21 -7.53 10.80
C GLU A 48 0.19 -6.10 10.46
N LEU A 49 1.45 -5.71 10.67
CA LEU A 49 1.97 -4.39 10.32
C LEU A 49 3.09 -4.52 9.28
N VAL A 50 2.89 -3.91 8.12
CA VAL A 50 3.88 -3.85 7.05
C VAL A 50 4.22 -2.40 6.74
N ALA A 51 5.46 -2.00 6.95
CA ALA A 51 5.97 -0.66 6.68
C ALA A 51 7.03 -0.67 5.59
N VAL A 52 6.87 0.20 4.58
CA VAL A 52 7.78 0.29 3.44
C VAL A 52 8.37 1.68 3.32
N GLY A 53 9.68 1.74 3.17
CA GLY A 53 10.44 2.94 2.87
C GLY A 53 10.31 3.40 1.42
N VAL A 54 11.39 3.99 0.93
CA VAL A 54 11.42 4.73 -0.34
C VAL A 54 11.80 3.83 -1.51
N GLY A 55 11.12 3.98 -2.65
CA GLY A 55 11.52 3.35 -3.92
C GLY A 55 11.45 1.83 -3.90
N SER A 56 10.60 1.26 -3.04
CA SER A 56 10.54 -0.18 -2.80
C SER A 56 9.30 -0.80 -3.45
N TRP A 57 9.37 -2.10 -3.70
CA TRP A 57 8.33 -2.90 -4.31
C TRP A 57 7.82 -3.91 -3.30
N LEU A 58 6.51 -3.90 -3.04
CA LEU A 58 5.88 -4.77 -2.06
C LEU A 58 4.64 -5.45 -2.63
N GLY A 59 4.52 -6.76 -2.40
CA GLY A 59 3.26 -7.50 -2.52
C GLY A 59 2.85 -8.05 -1.16
N VAL A 60 1.63 -7.76 -0.72
CA VAL A 60 1.02 -8.32 0.50
C VAL A 60 -0.20 -9.13 0.11
N GLY A 61 -0.27 -10.40 0.50
CA GLY A 61 -1.47 -11.20 0.34
C GLY A 61 -2.59 -10.67 1.24
N SER A 62 -2.36 -10.72 2.55
CA SER A 62 -3.24 -10.17 3.57
C SER A 62 -2.47 -9.34 4.60
N GLY A 63 -2.94 -8.15 4.96
CA GLY A 63 -2.40 -7.48 6.13
C GLY A 63 -3.34 -6.49 6.80
N GLU A 64 -3.20 -6.33 8.12
CA GLU A 64 -4.09 -5.42 8.86
C GLU A 64 -3.72 -3.96 8.59
N LEU A 65 -2.44 -3.62 8.70
CA LEU A 65 -1.95 -2.26 8.49
C LEU A 65 -0.76 -2.26 7.54
N VAL A 66 -0.92 -1.59 6.41
CA VAL A 66 0.13 -1.44 5.41
C VAL A 66 0.43 0.04 5.20
N VAL A 67 1.66 0.46 5.52
CA VAL A 67 2.13 1.84 5.37
C VAL A 67 3.25 1.90 4.35
N VAL A 68 3.11 2.78 3.36
CA VAL A 68 4.10 2.95 2.31
C VAL A 68 4.58 4.38 2.24
N GLY A 69 5.89 4.53 2.16
CA GLY A 69 6.57 5.79 1.95
C GLY A 69 6.49 6.30 0.50
N VAL A 70 7.58 6.92 0.06
CA VAL A 70 7.64 7.70 -1.17
C VAL A 70 8.11 6.86 -2.35
N GLY A 71 7.48 7.06 -3.51
CA GLY A 71 7.96 6.51 -4.78
C GLY A 71 7.94 4.98 -4.84
N SER A 72 7.05 4.35 -4.08
CA SER A 72 7.02 2.90 -3.89
C SER A 72 5.84 2.28 -4.64
N TRP A 73 5.97 1.00 -4.94
CA TRP A 73 4.97 0.20 -5.65
C TRP A 73 4.41 -0.87 -4.71
N LEU A 74 3.10 -0.89 -4.53
CA LEU A 74 2.42 -1.78 -3.61
C LEU A 74 1.23 -2.49 -4.27
N GLY A 75 1.18 -3.81 -4.11
CA GLY A 75 -0.04 -4.60 -4.30
C GLY A 75 -0.50 -5.22 -2.98
N VAL A 76 -1.76 -5.01 -2.61
CA VAL A 76 -2.39 -5.65 -1.45
C VAL A 76 -3.59 -6.47 -1.93
N GLY A 77 -3.62 -7.77 -1.59
CA GLY A 77 -4.79 -8.61 -1.85
C GLY A 77 -5.98 -8.19 -0.98
N SER A 78 -5.81 -8.30 0.34
CA SER A 78 -6.77 -7.85 1.35
C SER A 78 -6.08 -7.03 2.44
N GLY A 79 -6.61 -5.85 2.75
CA GLY A 79 -6.09 -4.99 3.81
C GLY A 79 -7.18 -4.44 4.72
N GLU A 80 -6.95 -4.24 6.03
CA GLU A 80 -7.89 -3.41 6.80
C GLU A 80 -7.57 -1.92 6.55
N LEU A 81 -6.34 -1.52 6.82
CA LEU A 81 -5.85 -0.14 6.72
C LEU A 81 -4.65 -0.07 5.77
N VAL A 82 -4.78 0.69 4.68
CA VAL A 82 -3.68 0.93 3.76
C VAL A 82 -3.41 2.44 3.64
N ALA A 83 -2.21 2.86 4.01
CA ALA A 83 -1.77 4.25 3.92
C ALA A 83 -0.56 4.38 3.00
N VAL A 84 -0.63 5.32 2.05
CA VAL A 84 0.43 5.52 1.06
C VAL A 84 0.83 6.99 1.00
N GLY A 85 2.14 7.21 0.98
CA GLY A 85 2.76 8.51 0.84
C GLY A 85 2.72 9.05 -0.60
N VAL A 86 3.76 9.80 -0.93
CA VAL A 86 3.84 10.63 -2.14
C VAL A 86 4.38 9.85 -3.33
N GLY A 87 3.80 10.07 -4.51
CA GLY A 87 4.35 9.59 -5.79
C GLY A 87 4.38 8.07 -5.92
N SER A 88 3.48 7.38 -5.23
CA SER A 88 3.47 5.92 -5.12
C SER A 88 2.35 5.31 -5.94
N TRP A 89 2.51 4.03 -6.28
CA TRP A 89 1.55 3.24 -7.03
C TRP A 89 0.97 2.17 -6.11
N LEU A 90 -0.35 2.13 -6.01
CA LEU A 90 -1.07 1.20 -5.15
C LEU A 90 -2.19 0.48 -5.91
N GLY A 91 -2.18 -0.85 -5.85
CA GLY A 91 -3.33 -1.69 -6.19
C GLY A 91 -3.82 -2.42 -4.95
N VAL A 92 -5.11 -2.31 -4.64
CA VAL A 92 -5.76 -3.04 -3.54
C VAL A 92 -6.92 -3.85 -4.08
N GLY A 93 -6.97 -5.15 -3.74
CA GLY A 93 -8.12 -6.00 -4.06
C GLY A 93 -9.34 -5.59 -3.22
N SER A 94 -9.25 -5.81 -1.91
CA SER A 94 -10.28 -5.45 -0.94
C SER A 94 -9.70 -4.74 0.28
N CYS A 95 -10.40 -3.73 0.77
CA CYS A 95 -10.01 -3.04 2.00
C CYS A 95 -11.14 -2.33 2.74
N GLU A 96 -10.95 -2.09 4.03
CA GLU A 96 -11.85 -1.20 4.78
C GLU A 96 -11.46 0.27 4.55
N LEU A 97 -10.20 0.63 4.76
CA LEU A 97 -9.73 2.00 4.64
C LEU A 97 -8.48 2.12 3.77
N VAL A 98 -8.53 3.04 2.81
CA VAL A 98 -7.36 3.46 2.04
C VAL A 98 -7.19 4.95 2.12
N ALA A 99 -5.99 5.39 2.48
CA ALA A 99 -5.57 6.77 2.45
C ALA A 99 -4.32 6.93 1.58
N VAL A 100 -4.41 7.77 0.56
CA VAL A 100 -3.29 8.02 -0.35
C VAL A 100 -2.93 9.49 -0.37
N GLY A 101 -1.63 9.77 -0.31
CA GLY A 101 -1.06 11.10 -0.39
C GLY A 101 -1.09 11.71 -1.80
N VAL A 102 -0.13 12.59 -2.03
CA VAL A 102 -0.06 13.48 -3.21
C VAL A 102 0.58 12.78 -4.40
N GLY A 103 0.05 13.02 -5.60
CA GLY A 103 0.68 12.62 -6.87
C GLY A 103 0.77 11.11 -7.05
N SER A 104 -0.14 10.37 -6.45
CA SER A 104 -0.10 8.91 -6.38
C SER A 104 -1.18 8.29 -7.28
N TRP A 105 -0.97 7.03 -7.64
CA TRP A 105 -1.89 6.24 -8.46
C TRP A 105 -2.51 5.15 -7.59
N LEU A 106 -3.83 5.11 -7.52
CA LEU A 106 -4.58 4.15 -6.72
C LEU A 106 -5.62 3.42 -7.58
N GLY A 107 -5.57 2.09 -7.54
CA GLY A 107 -6.66 1.21 -7.96
C GLY A 107 -7.20 0.41 -6.78
N VAL A 108 -8.49 0.48 -6.51
CA VAL A 108 -9.18 -0.31 -5.46
C VAL A 108 -10.26 -1.15 -6.12
N GLY A 109 -10.24 -2.47 -5.89
CA GLY A 109 -11.34 -3.35 -6.29
C GLY A 109 -12.60 -3.09 -5.48
N SER A 110 -12.50 -3.27 -4.16
CA SER A 110 -13.55 -2.97 -3.18
C SER A 110 -12.99 -2.22 -1.98
N GLY A 111 -13.58 -1.08 -1.61
CA GLY A 111 -13.14 -0.28 -0.47
C GLY A 111 -14.31 0.37 0.27
N GLU A 112 -14.41 0.25 1.60
CA GLU A 112 -15.46 0.99 2.33
C GLU A 112 -15.15 2.50 2.31
N LEU A 113 -13.97 2.89 2.78
CA LEU A 113 -13.51 4.27 2.85
C LEU A 113 -12.25 4.47 2.00
N VAL A 114 -12.36 5.23 0.91
CA VAL A 114 -11.23 5.53 0.03
C VAL A 114 -11.00 7.03 0.00
N ALA A 115 -9.85 7.48 0.52
CA ALA A 115 -9.44 8.87 0.53
C ALA A 115 -8.14 9.06 -0.26
N VAL A 116 -8.15 10.01 -1.20
CA VAL A 116 -6.98 10.33 -2.02
C VAL A 116 -6.67 11.81 -1.98
N GLY A 117 -5.39 12.13 -1.84
CA GLY A 117 -4.86 13.49 -1.80
C GLY A 117 -4.86 14.20 -3.16
N VAL A 118 -4.07 15.27 -3.23
CA VAL A 118 -3.99 16.21 -4.35
C VAL A 118 -3.25 15.61 -5.55
N GLY A 119 -3.71 15.91 -6.76
CA GLY A 119 -3.00 15.59 -8.01
C GLY A 119 -2.83 14.10 -8.28
N SER A 120 -3.71 13.28 -7.72
CA SER A 120 -3.63 11.83 -7.75
C SER A 120 -4.64 11.22 -8.73
N TRP A 121 -4.42 9.96 -9.09
CA TRP A 121 -5.32 9.20 -9.97
C TRP A 121 -5.98 8.10 -9.16
N LEU A 122 -7.32 8.05 -9.21
CA LEU A 122 -8.11 7.06 -8.47
C LEU A 122 -9.04 6.28 -9.41
N GLY A 123 -8.93 4.96 -9.39
CA GLY A 123 -9.93 4.02 -9.89
C GLY A 123 -10.51 3.18 -8.76
N VAL A 124 -11.82 3.20 -8.56
CA VAL A 124 -12.53 2.35 -7.59
C VAL A 124 -13.55 1.49 -8.30
N GLY A 125 -13.47 0.17 -8.12
CA GLY A 125 -14.48 -0.77 -8.61
C GLY A 125 -15.80 -0.59 -7.85
N SER A 126 -15.75 -0.82 -6.54
CA SER A 126 -16.85 -0.60 -5.60
C SER A 126 -16.36 0.14 -4.36
N GLY A 127 -17.09 1.15 -3.90
CA GLY A 127 -16.87 1.68 -2.56
C GLY A 127 -18.04 2.43 -1.93
N GLU A 128 -18.05 2.53 -0.61
CA GLU A 128 -19.13 3.20 0.11
C GLU A 128 -18.89 4.72 0.16
N LEU A 129 -17.72 5.14 0.65
CA LEU A 129 -17.30 6.54 0.69
C LEU A 129 -16.01 6.73 -0.10
N VAL A 130 -16.07 7.59 -1.13
CA VAL A 130 -14.89 7.97 -1.91
C VAL A 130 -14.66 9.48 -1.80
N VAL A 131 -13.51 9.86 -1.24
CA VAL A 131 -13.09 11.26 -1.08
C VAL A 131 -11.86 11.52 -1.92
N VAL A 132 -11.95 12.52 -2.80
CA VAL A 132 -10.88 12.85 -3.74
C VAL A 132 -10.45 14.29 -3.56
N GLY A 133 -9.14 14.49 -3.41
CA GLY A 133 -8.52 15.80 -3.27
C GLY A 133 -8.51 16.61 -4.57
N VAL A 134 -8.04 17.86 -4.46
CA VAL A 134 -8.00 18.81 -5.57
C VAL A 134 -7.09 18.33 -6.70
N GLY A 135 -7.51 18.58 -7.95
CA GLY A 135 -6.70 18.31 -9.14
C GLY A 135 -6.48 16.83 -9.44
N SER A 136 -7.28 15.96 -8.80
CA SER A 136 -7.19 14.51 -8.95
C SER A 136 -8.21 13.98 -9.96
N TRP A 137 -7.87 12.86 -10.57
CA TRP A 137 -8.72 12.16 -11.53
C TRP A 137 -9.44 11.00 -10.85
N LEU A 138 -10.73 10.82 -11.15
CA LEU A 138 -11.57 9.82 -10.51
C LEU A 138 -12.34 9.00 -11.56
N GLY A 139 -12.27 7.67 -11.45
CA GLY A 139 -13.21 6.73 -12.03
C GLY A 139 -13.80 5.81 -10.95
N VAL A 140 -15.14 5.77 -10.84
CA VAL A 140 -15.85 4.89 -9.90
C VAL A 140 -16.82 4.01 -10.68
N GLY A 141 -16.74 2.69 -10.47
CA GLY A 141 -17.69 1.73 -11.04
C GLY A 141 -19.03 1.75 -10.29
N SER A 142 -18.98 1.55 -8.97
CA SER A 142 -20.11 1.65 -8.06
C SER A 142 -19.69 2.41 -6.80
N GLY A 143 -20.46 3.43 -6.42
CA GLY A 143 -20.18 4.29 -5.28
C GLY A 143 -21.48 4.70 -4.59
N GLU A 144 -21.55 4.62 -3.26
CA GLU A 144 -22.70 5.16 -2.52
C GLU A 144 -22.57 6.68 -2.34
N LEU A 145 -21.39 7.15 -1.93
CA LEU A 145 -21.11 8.57 -1.72
C LEU A 145 -19.73 8.94 -2.27
N VAL A 146 -19.71 9.91 -3.18
CA VAL A 146 -18.49 10.45 -3.79
C VAL A 146 -18.36 11.95 -3.51
N VAL A 147 -17.25 12.34 -2.88
CA VAL A 147 -16.88 13.74 -2.61
C VAL A 147 -15.64 14.10 -3.41
N VAL A 148 -15.73 15.16 -4.20
CA VAL A 148 -14.59 15.68 -4.97
C VAL A 148 -14.26 17.09 -4.50
N GLY A 149 -13.04 17.27 -4.00
CA GLY A 149 -12.48 18.56 -3.66
C GLY A 149 -12.24 19.39 -4.91
N VAL A 150 -12.92 20.53 -5.01
CA VAL A 150 -12.71 21.50 -6.08
C VAL A 150 -11.59 22.46 -5.69
N GLY A 151 -10.60 22.60 -6.57
CA GLY A 151 -9.57 23.63 -6.45
C GLY A 151 -10.13 24.97 -6.93
N SER A 152 -9.96 26.01 -6.11
CA SER A 152 -10.13 27.41 -6.53
C SER A 152 -9.00 27.86 -7.45
#